data_AF-A0ABD4XWI5-F1
#
_entry.id   AF-A0ABD4XWI5-F1
#
_cell.length_a   1.000
_cell.length_b   1.000
_cell.length_c   1.000
_cell.angle_alpha   90.00
_cell.angle_beta   90.00
_cell.angle_gamma   90.00
#
_symmetry.space_group_name_H-M   'P 1'
#
loop_
_entity.id
_entity.type
_entity.pdbx_description
1 polymer ?
#
loop_
_entity_poly.entity_id
_entity_poly.type
_entity_poly.pdbx_seq_one_letter_code
_entity_poly.pdbx_strand_id
1 'polypeptide(L)'
;MSDVRYREAYEAAAAQIPADEPLPSFEEMIESLQALLDADGHDEGVRQLLAFQNFEAFFTWFDTVTAFDQMDTDQSADDHKPLLQIAFDALVEQYQAEADQPYQPDPAPAYGL
;
A
#
# COMPACT_ATOMS: atom_id res chain seq x y z
N MET A 1 -9.44 -12.12 -6.63
CA MET A 1 -9.78 -11.63 -7.99
C MET A 1 -9.48 -10.14 -8.15
N SER A 2 -9.33 -9.38 -7.06
CA SER A 2 -9.04 -7.94 -7.10
C SER A 2 -7.59 -7.61 -7.45
N ASP A 3 -6.65 -8.41 -6.98
CA ASP A 3 -5.21 -8.29 -7.26
C ASP A 3 -4.87 -8.14 -8.76
N VAL A 4 -5.44 -8.99 -9.61
CA VAL A 4 -5.23 -8.93 -11.07
C VAL A 4 -5.72 -7.61 -11.68
N ARG A 5 -6.84 -7.06 -11.19
CA ARG A 5 -7.39 -5.79 -11.71
C ARG A 5 -6.52 -4.60 -11.35
N TYR A 6 -6.02 -4.56 -10.11
CA TYR A 6 -5.12 -3.50 -9.66
C TYR A 6 -3.77 -3.59 -10.38
N ARG A 7 -3.25 -4.79 -10.60
CA ARG A 7 -2.04 -5.01 -11.41
C ARG A 7 -2.17 -4.49 -12.84
N GLU A 8 -3.24 -4.86 -13.55
CA GLU A 8 -3.47 -4.39 -14.93
C GLU A 8 -3.64 -2.86 -14.99
N ALA A 9 -4.34 -2.27 -14.02
CA ALA A 9 -4.49 -0.83 -13.92
C ALA A 9 -3.14 -0.14 -13.66
N TYR A 10 -2.31 -0.72 -12.78
CA TYR A 10 -0.98 -0.22 -12.45
C TYR A 10 -0.07 -0.23 -13.67
N GLU A 11 -0.03 -1.34 -14.42
CA GLU A 11 0.77 -1.44 -15.65
C GLU A 11 0.32 -0.43 -16.72
N ALA A 12 -1.00 -0.22 -16.86
CA ALA A 12 -1.56 0.77 -17.77
C ALA A 12 -1.24 2.22 -17.35
N ALA A 13 -1.19 2.50 -16.05
CA ALA A 13 -0.77 3.80 -15.53
C ALA A 13 0.75 4.00 -15.70
N ALA A 14 1.55 2.98 -15.40
CA ALA A 14 3.00 3.01 -15.54
C ALA A 14 3.43 3.27 -16.99
N ALA A 15 2.75 2.66 -17.96
CA ALA A 15 2.99 2.88 -19.38
C ALA A 15 2.69 4.32 -19.85
N GLN A 16 1.93 5.10 -19.08
CA GLN A 16 1.58 6.49 -19.40
C GLN A 16 2.51 7.51 -18.72
N ILE A 17 3.31 7.09 -17.74
CA ILE A 17 4.27 7.96 -17.07
C ILE A 17 5.56 7.99 -17.90
N PRO A 18 5.98 9.15 -18.40
CA PRO A 18 7.27 9.29 -19.06
C PRO A 18 8.38 9.22 -17.99
N ALA A 19 8.84 8.02 -17.69
CA ALA A 19 9.94 7.80 -16.76
C ALA A 19 11.24 7.56 -17.55
N ASP A 20 12.29 8.33 -17.23
CA ASP A 20 13.66 8.08 -17.72
C ASP A 20 14.27 6.82 -17.07
N GLU A 21 13.68 6.35 -15.97
CA GLU A 21 14.09 5.16 -15.22
C GLU A 21 12.98 4.10 -15.20
N PRO A 22 13.33 2.81 -15.08
CA PRO A 22 12.34 1.75 -14.97
C PRO A 22 11.49 1.94 -13.71
N LEU A 23 10.18 2.08 -13.91
CA LEU A 23 9.20 2.15 -12.82
C LEU A 23 9.16 0.82 -12.06
N PRO A 24 8.96 0.84 -10.72
CA PRO A 24 8.81 -0.37 -9.93
C PRO A 24 7.58 -1.15 -10.40
N SER A 25 7.65 -2.48 -10.33
CA SER A 25 6.51 -3.34 -10.58
C SER A 25 5.41 -3.13 -9.51
N PHE A 26 4.18 -3.57 -9.82
CA PHE A 26 3.07 -3.50 -8.87
C PHE A 26 3.40 -4.19 -7.53
N GLU A 27 4.04 -5.36 -7.61
CA GLU A 27 4.45 -6.15 -6.44
C GLU A 27 5.48 -5.38 -5.58
N GLU A 28 6.52 -4.82 -6.22
CA GLU A 28 7.54 -4.03 -5.51
C GLU A 28 6.96 -2.76 -4.86
N MET A 29 6.01 -2.09 -5.53
CA MET A 29 5.34 -0.91 -4.98
C MET A 29 4.52 -1.28 -3.73
N ILE A 30 3.73 -2.35 -3.81
CA ILE A 30 2.94 -2.84 -2.68
C ILE A 30 3.86 -3.22 -1.51
N GLU A 31 4.92 -4.00 -1.76
CA GLU A 31 5.87 -4.40 -0.73
C GLU A 31 6.55 -3.18 -0.06
N SER A 32 6.92 -2.17 -0.86
CA SER A 32 7.53 -0.94 -0.34
C SER A 32 6.56 -0.15 0.54
N LEU A 33 5.30 -0.03 0.12
CA LEU A 33 4.26 0.64 0.92
C LEU A 33 3.95 -0.11 2.21
N GLN A 34 3.84 -1.45 2.13
CA GLN A 34 3.65 -2.30 3.30
C GLN A 34 4.81 -2.17 4.27
N ALA A 35 6.06 -2.21 3.79
CA ALA A 35 7.23 -2.02 4.65
C ALA A 35 7.24 -0.64 5.34
N LEU A 36 6.75 0.41 4.66
CA LEU A 36 6.64 1.75 5.22
C LEU A 36 5.56 1.83 6.32
N LEU A 37 4.44 1.15 6.12
CA LEU A 37 3.32 1.10 7.07
C LEU A 37 3.62 0.18 8.26
N ASP A 38 4.31 -0.93 8.02
CA ASP A 38 4.67 -1.92 9.03
C ASP A 38 5.89 -1.48 9.88
N ALA A 39 6.45 -0.29 9.63
CA ALA A 39 7.56 0.27 10.40
C ALA A 39 7.29 0.31 11.92
N ASP A 40 6.03 0.57 12.31
CA ASP A 40 5.56 0.57 13.69
C ASP A 40 4.80 -0.73 14.08
N GLY A 41 4.71 -1.68 13.15
CA GLY A 41 4.07 -2.99 13.30
C GLY A 41 2.85 -3.18 12.40
N HIS A 42 2.63 -4.42 11.94
CA HIS A 42 1.62 -4.75 10.93
C HIS A 42 0.20 -4.29 11.28
N ASP A 43 -0.30 -4.61 12.49
CA ASP A 43 -1.63 -4.20 12.93
C ASP A 43 -1.80 -2.67 12.97
N GLU A 44 -0.73 -1.94 13.29
CA GLU A 44 -0.76 -0.47 13.35
C GLU A 44 -0.70 0.12 11.94
N GLY A 45 0.14 -0.42 11.06
CA GLY A 45 0.19 -0.06 9.64
C GLY A 45 -1.16 -0.25 8.94
N VAL A 46 -1.82 -1.39 9.19
CA VAL A 46 -3.18 -1.67 8.71
C VAL A 46 -4.18 -0.64 9.24
N ARG A 47 -4.19 -0.36 10.55
CA ARG A 47 -5.08 0.64 11.16
C ARG A 47 -4.83 2.03 10.60
N GLN A 48 -3.57 2.41 10.43
CA GLN A 48 -3.18 3.70 9.89
C GLN A 48 -3.64 3.85 8.44
N LEU A 49 -3.43 2.82 7.61
CA LEU A 49 -3.90 2.82 6.23
C LEU A 49 -5.42 3.01 6.17
N LEU A 50 -6.16 2.23 6.96
CA LEU A 50 -7.63 2.30 7.02
C LEU A 50 -8.15 3.57 7.69
N ALA A 51 -7.33 4.27 8.48
CA ALA A 51 -7.66 5.56 9.09
C ALA A 51 -7.53 6.74 8.11
N PHE A 52 -6.81 6.58 6.99
CA PHE A 52 -6.79 7.61 5.95
C PHE A 52 -8.17 7.75 5.30
N GLN A 53 -8.71 8.97 5.31
CA GLN A 53 -10.05 9.24 4.76
C GLN A 53 -10.08 9.14 3.22
N ASN A 54 -8.94 9.37 2.57
CA ASN A 54 -8.79 9.35 1.12
C ASN A 54 -7.31 9.24 0.74
N PHE A 55 -7.06 9.05 -0.56
CA PHE A 55 -5.71 8.99 -1.12
C PHE A 55 -4.88 10.25 -0.87
N GLU A 56 -5.46 11.46 -0.88
CA GLU A 56 -4.69 12.69 -0.63
C GLU A 56 -4.09 12.75 0.77
N ALA A 57 -4.82 12.28 1.78
CA ALA A 57 -4.33 12.18 3.15
C ALA A 57 -3.16 11.19 3.26
N PHE A 58 -3.30 10.03 2.60
CA PHE A 58 -2.22 9.05 2.49
C PHE A 58 -1.01 9.62 1.75
N PHE A 59 -1.21 10.26 0.60
CA PHE A 59 -0.13 10.83 -0.20
C PHE A 59 0.62 11.93 0.56
N THR A 60 -0.09 12.77 1.32
CA THR A 60 0.55 13.81 2.14
C THR A 60 1.45 13.20 3.22
N TRP A 61 0.99 12.12 3.86
CA TRP A 61 1.80 11.38 4.81
C TRP A 61 3.00 10.70 4.14
N PHE A 62 2.78 10.00 3.03
CA PHE A 62 3.82 9.35 2.25
C PHE A 62 4.91 10.35 1.84
N ASP A 63 4.51 11.45 1.21
CA ASP A 63 5.38 12.55 0.80
C ASP A 63 6.19 13.09 2.00
N THR A 64 5.56 13.26 3.16
CA THR A 64 6.25 13.71 4.37
C THR A 64 7.29 12.69 4.88
N VAL A 65 6.97 11.39 4.84
CA VAL A 65 7.86 10.33 5.31
C VAL A 65 9.02 10.11 4.33
N THR A 66 8.76 10.21 3.02
CA THR A 66 9.77 10.04 1.97
C THR A 66 10.49 11.35 1.63
N ALA A 67 10.06 12.51 2.11
CA ALA A 67 10.67 13.81 1.81
C ALA A 67 12.17 13.86 2.14
N PHE A 68 12.60 13.16 3.20
CA PHE A 68 14.02 13.08 3.56
C PHE A 68 14.81 12.18 2.60
N ASP A 69 14.19 11.16 2.02
CA ASP A 69 14.80 10.24 1.05
C ASP A 69 14.82 10.88 -0.35
N GLN A 70 13.79 11.67 -0.68
CA GLN A 70 13.67 12.41 -1.95
C GLN A 70 14.48 13.71 -2.00
N MET A 71 15.08 14.14 -0.88
CA MET A 71 15.94 15.34 -0.87
C MET A 71 17.18 15.21 -1.78
N ASP A 72 17.58 13.98 -2.13
CA ASP A 72 18.73 13.69 -2.98
C ASP A 72 18.33 13.24 -4.40
N THR A 73 17.03 13.15 -4.70
CA THR A 73 16.53 12.70 -6.01
C THR A 73 15.74 13.81 -6.72
N ASP A 74 15.99 13.98 -8.03
CA ASP A 74 15.27 14.95 -8.88
C ASP A 74 13.83 14.47 -9.22
N GLN A 75 13.41 13.30 -8.73
CA GLN A 75 12.09 12.72 -8.97
C GLN A 75 11.11 13.14 -7.87
N SER A 76 10.04 13.83 -8.26
CA SER A 76 8.98 14.22 -7.32
C SER A 76 8.01 13.06 -7.11
N ALA A 77 7.60 12.79 -5.87
CA ALA A 77 6.53 11.82 -5.57
C ALA A 77 5.23 12.06 -6.36
N ASP A 78 5.00 13.31 -6.81
CA ASP A 78 3.89 13.69 -7.68
C ASP A 78 3.86 12.95 -9.03
N ASP A 79 5.02 12.62 -9.62
CA ASP A 79 5.08 11.89 -10.90
C ASP A 79 4.56 10.45 -10.77
N HIS A 80 4.62 9.90 -9.55
CA HIS A 80 4.18 8.55 -9.24
C HIS A 80 2.81 8.49 -8.56
N LYS A 81 2.11 9.63 -8.41
CA LYS A 81 0.76 9.68 -7.83
C LYS A 81 -0.21 8.63 -8.36
N PRO A 82 -0.38 8.45 -9.69
CA PRO A 82 -1.37 7.49 -10.18
C PRO A 82 -1.00 6.05 -9.84
N LEU A 83 0.29 5.72 -9.76
CA LEU A 83 0.76 4.40 -9.32
C LEU A 83 0.49 4.18 -7.83
N LEU A 84 0.83 5.18 -7.02
CA LEU A 84 0.59 5.17 -5.57
C LEU A 84 -0.90 5.06 -5.24
N GLN A 85 -1.77 5.70 -6.02
CA GLN A 85 -3.21 5.62 -5.82
C GLN A 85 -3.73 4.21 -6.05
N ILE A 86 -3.30 3.56 -7.14
CA ILE A 86 -3.72 2.19 -7.45
C ILE A 86 -3.23 1.21 -6.37
N ALA A 87 -1.99 1.38 -5.92
CA ALA A 87 -1.43 0.55 -4.85
C ALA A 87 -2.15 0.78 -3.51
N PHE A 88 -2.47 2.03 -3.18
CA PHE A 88 -3.27 2.39 -2.01
C PHE A 88 -4.66 1.73 -2.05
N ASP A 89 -5.39 1.86 -3.16
CA ASP A 89 -6.72 1.28 -3.31
C ASP A 89 -6.67 -0.26 -3.17
N ALA A 90 -5.64 -0.90 -3.72
CA ALA A 90 -5.45 -2.35 -3.58
C ALA A 90 -5.22 -2.77 -2.12
N LEU A 91 -4.37 -2.04 -1.38
CA LEU A 91 -4.09 -2.29 0.03
C LEU A 91 -5.31 -2.04 0.91
N VAL A 92 -6.05 -0.96 0.67
CA VAL A 92 -7.28 -0.67 1.42
C VAL A 92 -8.30 -1.78 1.23
N GLU A 93 -8.52 -2.23 0.00
CA GLU A 93 -9.46 -3.32 -0.26
C GLU A 93 -9.00 -4.63 0.40
N GLN A 94 -7.70 -4.94 0.33
CA GLN A 94 -7.12 -6.11 0.97
C GLN A 94 -7.33 -6.06 2.50
N TYR A 95 -6.93 -4.97 3.15
CA TYR A 95 -7.02 -4.84 4.60
C TYR A 95 -8.45 -4.69 5.11
N GLN A 96 -9.36 -4.11 4.33
CA GLN A 96 -10.78 -4.14 4.64
C GLN A 96 -11.31 -5.58 4.60
N ALA A 97 -10.93 -6.37 3.60
CA ALA A 97 -11.32 -7.77 3.52
C ALA A 97 -10.75 -8.59 4.69
N GLU A 98 -9.54 -8.28 5.18
CA GLU A 98 -8.94 -8.89 6.37
C GLU A 98 -9.63 -8.44 7.67
N ALA A 99 -9.95 -7.15 7.81
CA ALA A 99 -10.63 -6.60 8.98
C ALA A 99 -12.10 -7.06 9.10
N ASP A 100 -12.76 -7.33 7.97
CA ASP A 100 -14.14 -7.86 7.93
C ASP A 100 -14.20 -9.37 8.20
N GLN A 101 -13.06 -10.07 8.25
CA GLN A 101 -13.06 -11.47 8.68
C GLN A 101 -13.48 -11.55 10.16
N PRO A 102 -14.59 -12.24 10.49
CA PRO A 102 -14.95 -12.43 11.88
C PRO A 102 -13.83 -13.21 12.55
N TYR A 103 -13.29 -12.66 13.65
CA TYR A 103 -12.37 -13.36 14.53
C TYR A 103 -12.91 -14.77 14.82
N GLN A 104 -12.32 -15.79 14.19
CA GLN A 104 -12.51 -17.16 14.60
C GLN A 104 -11.46 -17.42 15.67
N PRO A 105 -11.81 -17.47 16.97
CA PRO A 105 -10.87 -17.97 17.95
C PRO A 105 -10.46 -19.36 17.51
N ASP A 106 -9.14 -19.61 17.43
CA ASP A 106 -8.60 -20.96 17.27
C ASP A 106 -9.37 -21.90 18.22
N PRO A 107 -9.86 -23.07 17.73
CA PRO A 107 -10.46 -24.03 18.62
C PRO A 107 -9.41 -24.36 19.69
N ALA A 108 -9.70 -23.99 20.94
CA ALA A 108 -8.79 -24.19 22.06
C ALA A 108 -8.24 -25.62 22.00
N PRO A 109 -6.91 -25.82 22.18
CA PRO A 109 -6.34 -27.15 22.18
C PRO A 109 -7.13 -27.99 23.18
N ALA A 110 -7.69 -29.10 22.71
CA ALA A 110 -8.46 -30.01 23.53
C ALA A 110 -7.54 -30.57 24.62
N TYR A 111 -7.46 -29.88 25.76
CA TYR A 111 -6.88 -30.44 26.96
C TYR A 111 -7.82 -31.56 27.40
N GLY A 112 -7.48 -32.78 26.97
CA GLY A 112 -8.16 -34.00 27.35
C GLY A 112 -8.17 -34.13 28.87
N LEU A 113 -9.38 -34.21 29.42
CA LEU A 113 -9.66 -34.64 30.79
C LEU A 113 -9.51 -36.16 30.93
#